data_AF-A0A2E9GQB8-F1
#
_entry.id   AF-A0A2E9GQB8-F1
#
_cell.length_a   1.000
_cell.length_b   1.000
_cell.length_c   1.000
_cell.angle_alpha   90.00
_cell.angle_beta   90.00
_cell.angle_gamma   90.00
#
_symmetry.space_group_name_H-M   'P 1'
#
loop_
_entity.id
_entity.type
_entity.pdbx_description
1 polymer ?
#
loop_
_entity_poly.entity_id
_entity_poly.type
_entity_poly.pdbx_seq_one_letter_code
_entity_poly.pdbx_strand_id
1 'polypeptide(L)'
;MAGRDVRRLLGRSLQQTPEMKRNQIQRAVVGAVAAGARRVVLMRDCFRCSQSAVEGLRLHADVSVLDGPIETTAADTAAAVVRLRELGCTSLVVLGGDGTNRIVASTWRDAPIVPISTGTNNVFPELVEATSAGAAAGCVASGIVPVDEAAHPCKRIEVEFSDGASDLALIDLAVLEGDHPGSLLAFDPEQLRHLVLTRGEPAAVGTSPIGGLLEPVTRDDDCGVQVTCTAPGGGGQPLLVAISPGLYRTAYVREARRLPLGEWTQLQGPGVVAFDGDRQRQLGRRESLRARVVRDGPRVIRVAATLAAAAQRAAFSRRPPWHDNVSGGFDCC
;
A
#
# COMPACT_ATOMS: atom_id res chain seq x y z
N MET A 1 0.92 -3.07 -14.02
CA MET A 1 2.26 -3.60 -13.69
C MET A 1 2.34 -4.73 -12.63
N ALA A 2 1.30 -5.04 -11.84
CA ALA A 2 1.41 -5.95 -10.69
C ALA A 2 1.75 -7.45 -10.97
N GLY A 3 2.01 -7.85 -12.22
CA GLY A 3 2.21 -9.25 -12.64
C GLY A 3 3.64 -9.65 -13.07
N ARG A 4 4.58 -8.70 -13.23
CA ARG A 4 5.95 -8.98 -13.72
C ARG A 4 7.02 -8.17 -12.98
N ASP A 5 6.99 -8.22 -11.66
CA ASP A 5 8.09 -7.71 -10.86
C ASP A 5 9.19 -8.78 -10.80
N VAL A 6 10.39 -8.50 -11.31
CA VAL A 6 11.54 -9.42 -11.30
C VAL A 6 11.89 -9.84 -9.86
N ARG A 7 11.58 -8.98 -8.86
CA ARG A 7 11.67 -9.31 -7.43
C ARG A 7 10.84 -10.56 -7.05
N ARG A 8 9.71 -10.81 -7.74
CA ARG A 8 8.86 -11.99 -7.54
C ARG A 8 9.32 -13.25 -8.25
N LEU A 9 10.14 -13.12 -9.30
CA LEU A 9 10.71 -14.25 -10.03
C LEU A 9 11.97 -14.78 -9.34
N LEU A 10 12.76 -13.90 -8.73
CA LEU A 10 13.97 -14.27 -7.99
C LEU A 10 13.68 -14.63 -6.51
N GLY A 11 12.62 -14.06 -5.93
CA GLY A 11 12.14 -14.41 -4.58
C GLY A 11 11.10 -15.54 -4.61
N ARG A 12 11.00 -16.34 -3.53
CA ARG A 12 9.97 -17.39 -3.37
C ARG A 12 8.62 -16.79 -2.97
N SER A 13 8.24 -15.69 -3.62
CA SER A 13 7.05 -14.91 -3.29
C SER A 13 5.79 -15.50 -3.92
N LEU A 14 4.64 -15.26 -3.28
CA LEU A 14 3.34 -15.62 -3.86
C LEU A 14 3.11 -14.85 -5.16
N GLN A 15 2.88 -15.58 -6.25
CA GLN A 15 2.53 -15.00 -7.54
C GLN A 15 1.03 -14.74 -7.60
N GLN A 16 0.64 -13.56 -8.06
CA GLN A 16 -0.76 -13.23 -8.32
C GLN A 16 -1.08 -13.49 -9.78
N THR A 17 -2.05 -14.38 -10.02
CA THR A 17 -2.59 -14.58 -11.35
C THR A 17 -3.69 -13.55 -11.63
N PRO A 18 -3.97 -13.24 -12.92
CA PRO A 18 -5.14 -12.44 -13.29
C PRO A 18 -6.45 -12.99 -12.71
N GLU A 19 -6.57 -14.32 -12.58
CA GLU A 19 -7.73 -14.97 -11.98
C GLU A 19 -7.86 -14.72 -10.48
N MET A 20 -6.76 -14.81 -9.72
CA MET A 20 -6.76 -14.45 -8.30
C MET A 20 -7.18 -12.99 -8.09
N LYS A 21 -6.65 -12.08 -8.91
CA LYS A 21 -7.02 -10.66 -8.89
C LYS A 21 -8.51 -10.47 -9.22
N ARG A 22 -9.02 -11.10 -10.27
CA ARG A 22 -10.46 -11.08 -10.65
C ARG A 22 -11.32 -11.54 -9.47
N ASN A 23 -10.97 -12.66 -8.84
CA ASN A 23 -11.71 -13.22 -7.71
C ASN A 23 -11.69 -12.29 -6.50
N GLN A 24 -10.56 -11.64 -6.20
CA GLN A 24 -10.48 -10.63 -5.13
C GLN A 24 -11.36 -9.42 -5.42
N ILE A 25 -11.34 -8.90 -6.65
CA ILE A 25 -12.19 -7.79 -7.07
C ILE A 25 -13.67 -8.16 -6.90
N GLN A 26 -14.08 -9.31 -7.43
CA GLN A 26 -15.46 -9.80 -7.35
C GLN A 26 -15.92 -9.89 -5.88
N ARG A 27 -15.10 -10.49 -5.02
CA ARG A 27 -15.38 -10.61 -3.57
C ARG A 27 -15.51 -9.26 -2.89
N ALA A 28 -14.63 -8.30 -3.19
CA ALA A 28 -14.71 -6.95 -2.65
C ALA A 28 -15.97 -6.20 -3.10
N VAL A 29 -16.35 -6.31 -4.38
CA VAL A 29 -17.59 -5.72 -4.90
C VAL A 29 -18.81 -6.30 -4.19
N VAL A 30 -18.90 -7.63 -4.10
CA VAL A 30 -19.98 -8.33 -3.38
C VAL A 30 -20.07 -7.86 -1.94
N GLY A 31 -18.94 -7.83 -1.21
CA GLY A 31 -18.88 -7.36 0.16
C GLY A 31 -19.34 -5.91 0.32
N ALA A 32 -18.91 -5.02 -0.57
CA ALA A 32 -19.29 -3.60 -0.53
C ALA A 32 -20.81 -3.40 -0.73
N VAL A 33 -21.41 -4.09 -1.69
CA VAL A 33 -22.86 -4.02 -1.93
C VAL A 33 -23.64 -4.68 -0.79
N ALA A 34 -23.18 -5.84 -0.32
CA ALA A 34 -23.73 -6.51 0.86
C ALA A 34 -23.64 -5.67 2.13
N ALA A 35 -22.72 -4.70 2.18
CA ALA A 35 -22.58 -3.70 3.23
C ALA A 35 -23.19 -2.33 2.90
N GLY A 36 -23.89 -2.18 1.78
CA GLY A 36 -24.84 -1.07 1.52
C GLY A 36 -24.38 -0.07 0.48
N ALA A 37 -23.22 -0.29 -0.14
CA ALA A 37 -22.82 0.52 -1.28
C ALA A 37 -23.86 0.41 -2.40
N ARG A 38 -24.38 1.56 -2.85
CA ARG A 38 -25.33 1.65 -3.97
C ARG A 38 -24.66 1.92 -5.31
N ARG A 39 -23.39 2.35 -5.29
CA ARG A 39 -22.58 2.63 -6.46
C ARG A 39 -21.18 2.09 -6.24
N VAL A 40 -20.66 1.32 -7.19
CA VAL A 40 -19.30 0.79 -7.18
C VAL A 40 -18.66 1.06 -8.53
N VAL A 41 -17.54 1.79 -8.52
CA VAL A 41 -16.82 2.15 -9.75
C VAL A 41 -15.47 1.45 -9.73
N LEU A 42 -15.18 0.69 -10.80
CA LEU A 42 -13.95 -0.06 -10.95
C LEU A 42 -13.00 0.63 -11.93
N MET A 43 -11.71 0.61 -11.62
CA MET A 43 -10.67 0.96 -12.58
C MET A 43 -10.56 -0.15 -13.63
N ARG A 44 -10.36 0.23 -14.90
CA ARG A 44 -10.09 -0.73 -15.98
C ARG A 44 -8.67 -1.28 -15.87
N ASP A 45 -8.47 -2.54 -16.24
CA ASP A 45 -7.13 -3.14 -16.32
C ASP A 45 -6.90 -3.90 -17.63
N CYS A 46 -5.62 -4.05 -18.00
CA CYS A 46 -5.22 -4.65 -19.28
C CYS A 46 -5.55 -6.14 -19.41
N PHE A 47 -5.78 -6.85 -18.31
CA PHE A 47 -6.20 -8.25 -18.31
C PHE A 47 -7.73 -8.40 -18.20
N ARG A 48 -8.47 -7.28 -18.23
CA ARG A 48 -9.93 -7.23 -18.04
C ARG A 48 -10.40 -7.88 -16.74
N CYS A 49 -9.55 -8.00 -15.71
CA CYS A 49 -9.93 -8.58 -14.42
C CYS A 49 -11.13 -7.86 -13.82
N SER A 50 -11.19 -6.54 -13.93
CA SER A 50 -12.23 -5.70 -13.33
C SER A 50 -13.56 -5.88 -14.05
N GLN A 51 -13.55 -5.88 -15.38
CA GLN A 51 -14.72 -6.17 -16.20
C GLN A 51 -15.26 -7.58 -15.92
N SER A 52 -14.39 -8.60 -16.01
CA SER A 52 -14.79 -10.00 -15.81
C SER A 52 -15.11 -10.36 -14.36
N ALA A 53 -14.74 -9.52 -13.39
CA ALA A 53 -15.12 -9.71 -11.99
C ALA A 53 -16.59 -9.34 -11.73
N VAL A 54 -17.16 -8.44 -12.52
CA VAL A 54 -18.54 -7.96 -12.36
C VAL A 54 -19.48 -8.43 -13.47
N GLU A 55 -18.92 -9.00 -14.54
CA GLU A 55 -19.66 -9.63 -15.62
C GLU A 55 -20.55 -10.76 -15.08
N GLY A 56 -21.86 -10.64 -15.32
CA GLY A 56 -22.83 -11.62 -14.86
C GLY A 56 -23.18 -11.54 -13.37
N LEU A 57 -22.65 -10.56 -12.61
CA LEU A 57 -23.15 -10.28 -11.26
C LEU A 57 -24.48 -9.52 -11.34
N ARG A 58 -25.52 -10.04 -10.69
CA ARG A 58 -26.76 -9.30 -10.43
C ARG A 58 -26.71 -8.81 -8.99
N LEU A 59 -26.44 -7.53 -8.82
CA LEU A 59 -26.32 -6.87 -7.52
C LEU A 59 -27.28 -5.69 -7.47
N HIS A 60 -27.85 -5.40 -6.29
CA HIS A 60 -28.71 -4.24 -6.06
C HIS A 60 -27.91 -2.92 -5.90
N ALA A 61 -27.01 -2.65 -6.85
CA ALA A 61 -26.15 -1.48 -6.92
C ALA A 61 -25.81 -1.14 -8.37
N ASP A 62 -25.53 0.14 -8.65
CA ASP A 62 -24.92 0.60 -9.89
C ASP A 62 -23.43 0.21 -9.90
N VAL A 63 -23.05 -0.69 -10.80
CA VAL A 63 -21.67 -1.16 -10.93
C VAL A 63 -21.15 -0.82 -12.32
N SER A 64 -20.13 0.04 -12.37
CA SER A 64 -19.57 0.54 -13.62
C SER A 64 -18.05 0.40 -13.65
N VAL A 65 -17.47 0.26 -14.83
CA VAL A 65 -16.02 0.30 -15.04
C VAL A 65 -15.66 1.61 -15.72
N LEU A 66 -14.59 2.26 -15.27
CA LEU A 66 -14.09 3.48 -15.91
C LEU A 66 -13.72 3.21 -17.38
N ASP A 67 -14.18 4.08 -18.26
CA ASP A 67 -13.77 4.09 -19.66
C ASP A 67 -12.46 4.86 -19.86
N GLY A 68 -11.77 4.55 -20.94
CA GLY A 68 -10.51 5.19 -21.33
C GLY A 68 -9.43 4.21 -21.79
N PRO A 69 -8.35 4.73 -22.39
CA PRO A 69 -7.16 3.96 -22.71
C PRO A 69 -6.41 3.53 -21.45
N ILE A 70 -5.64 2.44 -21.54
CA ILE A 70 -4.74 1.97 -20.48
C ILE A 70 -3.34 1.88 -21.10
N GLU A 71 -2.39 2.60 -20.53
CA GLU A 71 -0.99 2.60 -20.98
C GLU A 71 -0.15 1.57 -20.21
N THR A 72 -0.72 0.95 -19.19
CA THR A 72 -0.10 0.07 -18.20
C THR A 72 0.98 0.73 -17.33
N THR A 73 0.88 2.04 -17.13
CA THR A 73 1.83 2.87 -16.39
C THR A 73 1.32 3.28 -15.00
N ALA A 74 2.18 3.92 -14.19
CA ALA A 74 1.74 4.54 -12.93
C ALA A 74 0.69 5.64 -13.17
N ALA A 75 0.72 6.28 -14.34
CA ALA A 75 -0.23 7.33 -14.71
C ALA A 75 -1.67 6.79 -14.80
N ASP A 76 -1.88 5.54 -15.18
CA ASP A 76 -3.23 4.93 -15.20
C ASP A 76 -3.86 4.92 -13.80
N THR A 77 -3.06 4.61 -12.77
CA THR A 77 -3.56 4.58 -11.38
C THR A 77 -3.88 5.99 -10.91
N ALA A 78 -3.01 6.97 -11.19
CA ALA A 78 -3.25 8.36 -10.85
C ALA A 78 -4.52 8.90 -11.56
N ALA A 79 -4.66 8.68 -12.86
CA ALA A 79 -5.83 9.09 -13.63
C ALA A 79 -7.13 8.47 -13.10
N ALA A 80 -7.10 7.17 -12.75
CA ALA A 80 -8.23 6.50 -12.15
C ALA A 80 -8.60 7.10 -10.78
N VAL A 81 -7.62 7.39 -9.92
CA VAL A 81 -7.86 8.01 -8.60
C VAL A 81 -8.48 9.40 -8.74
N VAL A 82 -7.97 10.24 -9.67
CA VAL A 82 -8.59 11.54 -9.98
C VAL A 82 -10.04 11.35 -10.39
N ARG A 83 -10.30 10.42 -11.32
CA ARG A 83 -11.65 10.19 -11.82
C ARG A 83 -12.61 9.67 -10.74
N LEU A 84 -12.15 8.74 -9.89
CA LEU A 84 -12.95 8.22 -8.76
C LEU A 84 -13.29 9.33 -7.76
N ARG A 85 -12.35 10.25 -7.51
CA ARG A 85 -12.58 11.44 -6.68
C ARG A 85 -13.63 12.36 -7.28
N GLU A 86 -13.53 12.68 -8.58
CA GLU A 86 -14.51 13.51 -9.30
C GLU A 86 -15.91 12.89 -9.32
N LEU A 87 -15.99 11.56 -9.38
CA LEU A 87 -17.26 10.82 -9.33
C LEU A 87 -17.87 10.74 -7.92
N GLY A 88 -17.19 11.29 -6.91
CA GLY A 88 -17.67 11.36 -5.53
C GLY A 88 -17.53 10.04 -4.76
N CYS A 89 -16.63 9.13 -5.17
CA CYS A 89 -16.36 7.91 -4.40
C CYS A 89 -15.82 8.29 -3.01
N THR A 90 -16.45 7.81 -1.93
CA THR A 90 -16.09 8.18 -0.55
C THR A 90 -15.13 7.20 0.13
N SER A 91 -14.83 6.08 -0.51
CA SER A 91 -13.84 5.10 -0.05
C SER A 91 -13.29 4.30 -1.23
N LEU A 92 -12.02 3.89 -1.16
CA LEU A 92 -11.34 3.12 -2.18
C LEU A 92 -10.88 1.76 -1.63
N VAL A 93 -11.04 0.69 -2.40
CA VAL A 93 -10.35 -0.58 -2.15
C VAL A 93 -9.18 -0.66 -3.12
N VAL A 94 -7.96 -0.69 -2.58
CA VAL A 94 -6.72 -0.64 -3.38
C VAL A 94 -6.04 -2.00 -3.35
N LEU A 95 -6.09 -2.70 -4.48
CA LEU A 95 -5.43 -4.00 -4.66
C LEU A 95 -4.02 -3.78 -5.24
N GLY A 96 -2.99 -3.89 -4.42
CA GLY A 96 -1.61 -3.72 -4.89
C GLY A 96 -0.56 -3.85 -3.80
N GLY A 97 0.63 -3.32 -4.11
CA GLY A 97 1.73 -3.22 -3.15
C GLY A 97 1.93 -1.80 -2.64
N ASP A 98 3.07 -1.56 -2.01
CA ASP A 98 3.43 -0.25 -1.43
C ASP A 98 3.44 0.85 -2.51
N GLY A 99 4.09 0.61 -3.66
CA GLY A 99 4.12 1.56 -4.78
C GLY A 99 2.75 1.93 -5.37
N THR A 100 1.80 0.99 -5.43
CA THR A 100 0.42 1.30 -5.87
C THR A 100 -0.27 2.25 -4.89
N ASN A 101 -0.14 1.96 -3.59
CA ASN A 101 -0.72 2.81 -2.55
C ASN A 101 -0.03 4.18 -2.50
N ARG A 102 1.28 4.25 -2.78
CA ARG A 102 2.02 5.52 -2.90
C ARG A 102 1.46 6.41 -4.00
N ILE A 103 1.13 5.85 -5.17
CA ILE A 103 0.49 6.60 -6.27
C ILE A 103 -0.89 7.12 -5.84
N VAL A 104 -1.67 6.30 -5.14
CA VAL A 104 -2.97 6.74 -4.59
C VAL A 104 -2.76 7.90 -3.62
N ALA A 105 -1.80 7.77 -2.69
CA ALA A 105 -1.49 8.79 -1.68
C ALA A 105 -0.95 10.09 -2.29
N SER A 106 -0.16 10.03 -3.35
CA SER A 106 0.36 11.23 -4.03
C SER A 106 -0.73 11.95 -4.84
N THR A 107 -1.71 11.21 -5.35
CA THR A 107 -2.81 11.74 -6.17
C THR A 107 -3.97 12.26 -5.32
N TRP A 108 -4.31 11.54 -4.26
CA TRP A 108 -5.37 11.90 -3.31
C TRP A 108 -4.89 11.64 -1.88
N ARG A 109 -4.31 12.70 -1.30
CA ARG A 109 -3.61 12.66 -0.01
C ARG A 109 -4.44 12.07 1.14
N ASP A 110 -5.68 12.49 1.30
CA ASP A 110 -6.56 12.12 2.40
C ASP A 110 -7.59 11.05 2.02
N ALA A 111 -7.38 10.33 0.91
CA ALA A 111 -8.28 9.29 0.43
C ALA A 111 -8.57 8.25 1.53
N PRO A 112 -9.85 7.93 1.80
CA PRO A 112 -10.20 6.78 2.63
C PRO A 112 -9.96 5.50 1.85
N ILE A 113 -9.00 4.68 2.30
CA ILE A 113 -8.55 3.49 1.58
C ILE A 113 -8.61 2.22 2.43
N VAL A 114 -8.97 1.10 1.81
CA VAL A 114 -8.68 -0.25 2.30
C VAL A 114 -7.57 -0.83 1.42
N PRO A 115 -6.31 -0.80 1.88
CA PRO A 115 -5.18 -1.28 1.09
C PRO A 115 -5.05 -2.80 1.27
N ILE A 116 -5.31 -3.57 0.21
CA ILE A 116 -5.23 -5.03 0.20
C ILE A 116 -3.94 -5.47 -0.48
N SER A 117 -3.13 -6.24 0.24
CA SER A 117 -1.85 -6.71 -0.26
C SER A 117 -2.07 -7.82 -1.29
N THR A 118 -1.50 -7.65 -2.48
CA THR A 118 -1.48 -8.67 -3.52
C THR A 118 -0.17 -9.47 -3.51
N GLY A 119 0.47 -9.62 -2.35
CA GLY A 119 1.77 -10.28 -2.23
C GLY A 119 2.26 -10.32 -0.78
N THR A 120 3.40 -10.98 -0.56
CA THR A 120 3.99 -11.14 0.78
C THR A 120 5.18 -10.22 1.05
N ASN A 121 5.53 -9.38 0.09
CA ASN A 121 6.64 -8.44 0.17
C ASN A 121 6.12 -6.99 0.15
N ASN A 122 5.16 -6.69 1.02
CA ASN A 122 4.60 -5.35 1.17
C ASN A 122 4.42 -5.08 2.67
N VAL A 123 4.58 -3.82 3.08
CA VAL A 123 4.44 -3.40 4.49
C VAL A 123 3.21 -2.51 4.70
N PHE A 124 2.84 -1.73 3.69
CA PHE A 124 1.70 -0.81 3.78
C PHE A 124 0.33 -1.49 3.69
N PRO A 125 0.02 -2.26 2.63
CA PRO A 125 -1.25 -2.93 2.49
C PRO A 125 -1.33 -4.20 3.36
N GLU A 126 -2.52 -4.55 3.79
CA GLU A 126 -2.77 -5.68 4.70
C GLU A 126 -3.15 -6.95 3.94
N LEU A 127 -2.75 -8.11 4.47
CA LEU A 127 -3.28 -9.40 4.02
C LEU A 127 -4.65 -9.64 4.65
N VAL A 128 -5.69 -9.13 4.00
CA VAL A 128 -7.08 -9.22 4.45
C VAL A 128 -7.96 -9.89 3.42
N GLU A 129 -8.99 -10.59 3.89
CA GLU A 129 -9.99 -11.18 3.01
C GLU A 129 -10.78 -10.08 2.28
N ALA A 130 -10.89 -10.20 0.95
CA ALA A 130 -11.40 -9.17 0.07
C ALA A 130 -12.90 -8.88 0.26
N THR A 131 -13.74 -9.88 0.56
CA THR A 131 -15.16 -9.67 0.92
C THR A 131 -15.27 -8.80 2.17
N SER A 132 -14.51 -9.10 3.22
CA SER A 132 -14.52 -8.31 4.45
C SER A 132 -14.01 -6.89 4.24
N ALA A 133 -12.94 -6.73 3.45
CA ALA A 133 -12.41 -5.44 3.05
C ALA A 133 -13.43 -4.61 2.25
N GLY A 134 -14.10 -5.23 1.28
CA GLY A 134 -15.20 -4.65 0.53
C GLY A 134 -16.34 -4.22 1.44
N ALA A 135 -16.74 -5.07 2.39
CA ALA A 135 -17.80 -4.76 3.34
C ALA A 135 -17.46 -3.57 4.24
N ALA A 136 -16.22 -3.45 4.72
CA ALA A 136 -15.78 -2.27 5.47
C ALA A 136 -15.85 -1.00 4.62
N ALA A 137 -15.36 -1.02 3.39
CA ALA A 137 -15.48 0.10 2.45
C ALA A 137 -16.97 0.44 2.18
N GLY A 138 -17.82 -0.56 1.99
CA GLY A 138 -19.26 -0.38 1.80
C GLY A 138 -19.97 0.25 3.01
N CYS A 139 -19.57 -0.10 4.23
CA CYS A 139 -20.09 0.54 5.45
C CYS A 139 -19.75 2.03 5.51
N VAL A 140 -18.53 2.40 5.11
CA VAL A 140 -18.10 3.81 5.01
C VAL A 140 -18.85 4.50 3.88
N ALA A 141 -18.90 3.89 2.69
CA ALA A 141 -19.54 4.47 1.51
C ALA A 141 -21.04 4.72 1.68
N SER A 142 -21.72 3.88 2.47
CA SER A 142 -23.15 4.01 2.77
C SER A 142 -23.45 4.85 4.02
N GLY A 143 -22.41 5.37 4.71
CA GLY A 143 -22.57 6.19 5.92
C GLY A 143 -22.99 5.42 7.17
N ILE A 144 -23.00 4.08 7.13
CA ILE A 144 -23.29 3.23 8.30
C ILE A 144 -22.24 3.43 9.39
N VAL A 145 -20.97 3.51 8.98
CA VAL A 145 -19.85 3.86 9.86
C VAL A 145 -19.24 5.16 9.35
N PRO A 146 -19.20 6.23 10.16
CA PRO A 146 -18.53 7.47 9.78
C PRO A 146 -17.06 7.22 9.44
N VAL A 147 -16.55 7.89 8.41
CA VAL A 147 -15.15 7.76 7.97
C VAL A 147 -14.16 8.12 9.10
N ASP A 148 -14.51 9.06 9.99
CA ASP A 148 -13.71 9.47 11.15
C ASP A 148 -13.59 8.40 12.24
N GLU A 149 -14.54 7.48 12.29
CA GLU A 149 -14.48 6.31 13.16
C GLU A 149 -13.77 5.12 12.48
N ALA A 150 -13.97 4.96 11.17
CA ALA A 150 -13.44 3.83 10.42
C ALA A 150 -11.97 3.99 9.99
N ALA A 151 -11.54 5.21 9.68
CA ALA A 151 -10.33 5.47 8.92
C ALA A 151 -9.40 6.49 9.61
N HIS A 152 -8.14 6.10 9.81
CA HIS A 152 -7.13 6.92 10.47
C HIS A 152 -6.02 7.34 9.50
N PRO A 153 -5.53 8.59 9.58
CA PRO A 153 -4.42 9.04 8.75
C PRO A 153 -3.18 8.20 9.02
N CYS A 154 -2.58 7.67 7.96
CA CYS A 154 -1.33 6.93 8.08
C CYS A 154 -0.13 7.88 8.13
N LYS A 155 0.98 7.33 8.64
CA LYS A 155 2.29 7.97 8.49
C LYS A 155 2.74 7.95 7.03
N ARG A 156 3.45 8.98 6.60
CA ARG A 156 4.21 9.06 5.35
C ARG A 156 5.54 9.78 5.60
N ILE A 157 6.52 9.52 4.76
CA ILE A 157 7.78 10.25 4.69
C ILE A 157 7.57 11.38 3.69
N GLU A 158 7.77 12.62 4.12
CA GLU A 158 7.86 13.77 3.23
C GLU A 158 9.33 14.01 2.88
N VAL A 159 9.63 14.21 1.60
CA VAL A 159 10.99 14.38 1.10
C VAL A 159 11.11 15.68 0.33
N GLU A 160 12.18 16.41 0.62
CA GLU A 160 12.59 17.59 -0.13
C GLU A 160 14.04 17.47 -0.58
N PHE A 161 14.25 17.65 -1.88
CA PHE A 161 15.56 17.63 -2.49
C PHE A 161 16.17 19.02 -2.51
N SER A 162 17.51 19.07 -2.56
CA SER A 162 18.28 20.32 -2.62
C SER A 162 18.00 21.19 -3.87
N ASP A 163 17.43 20.61 -4.93
CA ASP A 163 17.00 21.33 -6.13
C ASP A 163 15.55 21.84 -6.06
N GLY A 164 14.88 21.69 -4.91
CA GLY A 164 13.51 22.14 -4.69
C GLY A 164 12.42 21.15 -5.09
N ALA A 165 12.77 20.00 -5.68
CA ALA A 165 11.79 18.94 -5.93
C ALA A 165 11.34 18.30 -4.61
N SER A 166 10.10 17.78 -4.60
CA SER A 166 9.54 17.08 -3.44
C SER A 166 8.97 15.72 -3.86
N ASP A 167 9.00 14.77 -2.94
CA ASP A 167 8.39 13.45 -3.13
C ASP A 167 7.89 12.89 -1.77
N LEU A 168 7.32 11.69 -1.78
CA LEU A 168 6.88 11.00 -0.58
C LEU A 168 7.11 9.49 -0.66
N ALA A 169 7.17 8.85 0.50
CA ALA A 169 7.06 7.39 0.65
C ALA A 169 6.05 7.04 1.75
N LEU A 170 5.40 5.89 1.65
CA LEU A 170 4.46 5.42 2.68
C LEU A 170 5.14 4.56 3.76
N ILE A 171 6.21 3.87 3.41
CA ILE A 171 6.93 2.93 4.27
C ILE A 171 8.38 3.32 4.40
N ASP A 172 9.11 3.39 3.30
CA ASP A 172 10.57 3.54 3.35
C ASP A 172 11.14 4.49 2.32
N LEU A 173 12.14 5.25 2.78
CA LEU A 173 13.06 6.06 1.99
C LEU A 173 14.46 5.52 2.21
N ALA A 174 15.08 4.98 1.17
CA ALA A 174 16.43 4.42 1.24
C ALA A 174 17.40 5.17 0.32
N VAL A 175 18.66 5.31 0.76
CA VAL A 175 19.78 5.73 -0.08
C VAL A 175 20.74 4.56 -0.22
N LEU A 176 20.91 4.11 -1.46
CA LEU A 176 21.71 2.96 -1.86
C LEU A 176 22.94 3.39 -2.65
N GLU A 177 24.13 3.03 -2.20
CA GLU A 177 25.37 3.29 -2.93
C GLU A 177 25.72 2.11 -3.85
N GLY A 178 25.97 2.39 -5.14
CA GLY A 178 26.28 1.35 -6.13
C GLY A 178 25.08 0.71 -6.82
N ASP A 179 23.87 1.23 -6.61
CA ASP A 179 22.65 0.87 -7.37
C ASP A 179 22.41 1.90 -8.51
N HIS A 180 21.38 1.69 -9.34
CA HIS A 180 20.97 2.62 -10.38
C HIS A 180 19.44 2.81 -10.44
N PRO A 181 18.93 3.97 -10.92
CA PRO A 181 17.51 4.17 -11.16
C PRO A 181 16.90 3.08 -12.05
N GLY A 182 15.65 2.69 -11.78
CA GLY A 182 14.94 1.66 -12.55
C GLY A 182 15.43 0.22 -12.32
N SER A 183 16.39 -0.01 -11.41
CA SER A 183 16.82 -1.36 -11.03
C SER A 183 15.65 -2.19 -10.52
N LEU A 184 15.46 -3.37 -11.12
CA LEU A 184 14.45 -4.36 -10.74
C LEU A 184 15.04 -5.49 -9.86
N LEU A 185 16.31 -5.37 -9.49
CA LEU A 185 16.99 -6.36 -8.67
C LEU A 185 16.47 -6.32 -7.23
N ALA A 186 16.64 -7.46 -6.54
CA ALA A 186 16.37 -7.52 -5.11
C ALA A 186 17.24 -6.49 -4.37
N PHE A 187 16.67 -5.91 -3.32
CA PHE A 187 17.38 -5.00 -2.44
C PHE A 187 18.62 -5.67 -1.85
N ASP A 188 19.78 -5.02 -1.95
CA ASP A 188 21.03 -5.50 -1.36
C ASP A 188 21.39 -4.65 -0.13
N PRO A 189 21.30 -5.20 1.10
CA PRO A 189 21.59 -4.44 2.31
C PRO A 189 23.02 -3.92 2.41
N GLU A 190 23.98 -4.51 1.70
CA GLU A 190 25.36 -4.05 1.68
C GLU A 190 25.53 -2.69 0.97
N GLN A 191 24.60 -2.35 0.09
CA GLN A 191 24.55 -1.07 -0.60
C GLN A 191 23.81 0.01 0.21
N LEU A 192 23.08 -0.37 1.26
CA LEU A 192 22.32 0.58 2.07
C LEU A 192 23.24 1.48 2.89
N ARG A 193 22.97 2.79 2.86
CA ARG A 193 23.65 3.80 3.69
C ARG A 193 22.73 4.51 4.64
N HIS A 194 21.55 4.89 4.14
CA HIS A 194 20.55 5.58 4.95
C HIS A 194 19.18 4.99 4.69
N LEU A 195 18.38 4.87 5.74
CA LEU A 195 17.01 4.41 5.68
C LEU A 195 16.17 5.25 6.64
N VAL A 196 15.04 5.76 6.15
CA VAL A 196 13.99 6.33 6.99
C VAL A 196 12.76 5.48 6.80
N LEU A 197 12.12 5.09 7.90
CA LEU A 197 10.93 4.24 7.92
C LEU A 197 9.80 4.98 8.60
N THR A 198 8.58 4.89 8.06
CA THR A 198 7.38 5.23 8.82
C THR A 198 7.09 4.17 9.88
N ARG A 199 7.44 2.91 9.61
CA ARG A 199 7.23 1.74 10.49
C ARG A 199 8.40 0.78 10.37
N GLY A 200 8.96 0.37 11.50
CA GLY A 200 9.93 -0.70 11.60
C GLY A 200 9.23 -1.98 12.05
N GLU A 201 8.77 -2.79 11.10
CA GLU A 201 8.01 -4.02 11.34
C GLU A 201 8.96 -5.23 11.30
N PRO A 202 9.30 -5.85 12.45
CA PRO A 202 10.26 -6.96 12.49
C PRO A 202 9.77 -8.21 11.73
N ALA A 203 8.45 -8.39 11.67
CA ALA A 203 7.80 -9.53 11.02
C ALA A 203 7.58 -9.32 9.50
N ALA A 204 7.92 -8.15 8.97
CA ALA A 204 7.82 -7.87 7.56
C ALA A 204 8.98 -8.49 6.77
N VAL A 205 8.98 -8.22 5.47
CA VAL A 205 10.06 -8.56 4.54
C VAL A 205 10.46 -7.30 3.78
N GLY A 206 11.74 -7.17 3.43
CA GLY A 206 12.27 -6.01 2.71
C GLY A 206 13.15 -5.13 3.58
N THR A 207 12.95 -3.81 3.50
CA THR A 207 13.75 -2.82 4.24
C THR A 207 13.24 -2.55 5.66
N SER A 208 11.93 -2.66 5.89
CA SER A 208 11.32 -2.40 7.19
C SER A 208 11.91 -3.22 8.37
N PRO A 209 12.24 -4.53 8.22
CA PRO A 209 12.89 -5.30 9.28
C PRO A 209 14.26 -4.78 9.72
N ILE A 210 15.00 -4.07 8.86
CA ILE A 210 16.32 -3.52 9.19
C ILE A 210 16.21 -2.54 10.37
N GLY A 211 15.20 -1.67 10.34
CA GLY A 211 14.87 -0.82 11.48
C GLY A 211 14.09 -1.57 12.55
N GLY A 212 13.10 -2.40 12.15
CA GLY A 212 12.18 -3.05 13.09
C GLY A 212 12.84 -3.99 14.08
N LEU A 213 13.88 -4.73 13.69
CA LEU A 213 14.58 -5.65 14.61
C LEU A 213 15.40 -4.94 15.69
N LEU A 214 15.67 -3.63 15.52
CA LEU A 214 16.45 -2.82 16.47
C LEU A 214 15.54 -1.83 17.21
N GLU A 215 14.65 -1.16 16.48
CA GLU A 215 13.69 -0.17 16.96
C GLU A 215 12.29 -0.49 16.42
N PRO A 216 11.55 -1.41 17.04
CA PRO A 216 10.19 -1.75 16.62
C PRO A 216 9.28 -0.51 16.69
N VAL A 217 8.69 -0.15 15.56
CA VAL A 217 7.75 0.97 15.42
C VAL A 217 6.60 0.52 14.53
N THR A 218 5.41 0.49 15.11
CA THR A 218 4.18 0.07 14.45
C THR A 218 3.55 1.23 13.69
N ARG A 219 2.44 0.96 13.00
CA ARG A 219 1.62 1.98 12.36
C ARG A 219 0.97 3.00 13.30
N ASP A 220 0.76 2.60 14.55
CA ASP A 220 0.01 3.37 15.55
C ASP A 220 0.94 4.28 16.37
N ASP A 221 2.23 3.97 16.46
CA ASP A 221 3.23 4.80 17.13
C ASP A 221 3.45 6.15 16.44
N ASP A 222 3.54 7.23 17.22
CA ASP A 222 3.82 8.60 16.76
C ASP A 222 5.32 8.88 16.59
N CYS A 223 5.99 8.01 15.84
CA CYS A 223 7.36 8.20 15.39
C CYS A 223 7.63 7.37 14.12
N GLY A 224 8.73 7.66 13.44
CA GLY A 224 9.37 6.77 12.47
C GLY A 224 10.66 6.16 13.03
N VAL A 225 11.46 5.57 12.15
CA VAL A 225 12.80 5.06 12.47
C VAL A 225 13.79 5.62 11.46
N GLN A 226 14.92 6.11 11.94
CA GLN A 226 16.07 6.42 11.11
C GLN A 226 17.15 5.36 11.34
N VAL A 227 17.71 4.82 10.27
CA VAL A 227 18.80 3.85 10.31
C VAL A 227 19.95 4.33 9.45
N THR A 228 21.16 4.25 10.01
CA THR A 228 22.41 4.46 9.29
C THR A 228 23.13 3.14 9.15
N CYS A 229 23.42 2.76 7.91
CA CYS A 229 24.10 1.52 7.54
C CYS A 229 25.49 1.80 6.99
N THR A 230 26.29 0.75 6.86
CA THR A 230 27.63 0.81 6.30
C THR A 230 27.89 -0.39 5.40
N ALA A 231 28.89 -0.28 4.53
CA ALA A 231 29.41 -1.43 3.80
C ALA A 231 29.98 -2.48 4.76
N PRO A 232 30.06 -3.77 4.35
CA PRO A 232 30.79 -4.81 5.08
C PRO A 232 32.20 -4.34 5.46
N GLY A 233 32.64 -4.65 6.68
CA GLY A 233 33.94 -4.20 7.20
C GLY A 233 34.00 -2.74 7.67
N GLY A 234 32.92 -1.96 7.50
CA GLY A 234 32.86 -0.56 7.93
C GLY A 234 32.56 -0.33 9.42
N GLY A 235 32.45 -1.38 10.24
CA GLY A 235 32.26 -1.26 11.69
C GLY A 235 30.80 -1.16 12.19
N GLY A 236 29.81 -1.51 11.37
CA GLY A 236 28.41 -1.65 11.81
C GLY A 236 28.12 -3.04 12.38
N GLN A 237 27.11 -3.14 13.25
CA GLN A 237 26.60 -4.41 13.76
C GLN A 237 25.98 -5.23 12.62
N PRO A 238 26.42 -6.48 12.38
CA PRO A 238 25.77 -7.36 11.42
C PRO A 238 24.38 -7.74 11.93
N LEU A 239 23.37 -7.55 11.09
CA LEU A 239 21.98 -7.85 11.36
C LEU A 239 21.43 -8.73 10.24
N LEU A 240 21.02 -9.95 10.59
CA LEU A 240 20.39 -10.88 9.65
C LEU A 240 18.94 -10.46 9.41
N VAL A 241 18.58 -10.15 8.16
CA VAL A 241 17.27 -9.59 7.79
C VAL A 241 16.64 -10.36 6.63
N ALA A 242 15.32 -10.54 6.69
CA ALA A 242 14.54 -11.09 5.59
C ALA A 242 14.28 -9.99 4.55
N ILE A 243 15.07 -9.97 3.46
CA ILE A 243 14.97 -8.92 2.43
C ILE A 243 13.97 -9.24 1.31
N SER A 244 13.59 -10.51 1.18
CA SER A 244 12.59 -11.02 0.24
C SER A 244 12.05 -12.36 0.77
N PRO A 245 10.85 -12.82 0.40
CA PRO A 245 10.31 -14.08 0.91
C PRO A 245 11.26 -15.26 0.65
N GLY A 246 11.70 -15.90 1.74
CA GLY A 246 12.66 -17.01 1.70
C GLY A 246 14.12 -16.62 1.43
N LEU A 247 14.47 -15.32 1.48
CA LEU A 247 15.82 -14.81 1.26
C LEU A 247 16.24 -13.91 2.43
N TYR A 248 17.26 -14.37 3.14
CA TYR A 248 17.93 -13.59 4.18
C TYR A 248 19.26 -13.04 3.67
N ARG A 249 19.60 -11.82 4.11
CA ARG A 249 20.91 -11.20 3.92
C ARG A 249 21.32 -10.46 5.18
N THR A 250 22.60 -10.10 5.26
CA THR A 250 23.15 -9.35 6.39
C THR A 250 23.20 -7.86 6.03
N ALA A 251 22.53 -7.03 6.82
CA ALA A 251 22.74 -5.58 6.84
C ALA A 251 23.82 -5.25 7.88
N TYR A 252 24.60 -4.19 7.68
CA TYR A 252 25.55 -3.71 8.70
C TYR A 252 25.09 -2.35 9.21
N VAL A 253 24.49 -2.34 10.40
CA VAL A 253 23.84 -1.16 10.97
C VAL A 253 24.80 -0.46 11.94
N ARG A 254 25.07 0.82 11.73
CA ARG A 254 25.84 1.65 12.69
C ARG A 254 24.95 2.17 13.81
N GLU A 255 23.75 2.61 13.44
CA GLU A 255 22.81 3.24 14.36
C GLU A 255 21.39 3.03 13.85
N ALA A 256 20.47 2.74 14.75
CA ALA A 256 19.03 2.83 14.54
C ALA A 256 18.45 3.65 15.69
N ARG A 257 17.61 4.63 15.38
CA ARG A 257 16.96 5.46 16.38
C ARG A 257 15.53 5.79 15.95
N ARG A 258 14.65 6.00 16.93
CA ARG A 258 13.33 6.57 16.68
C ARG A 258 13.47 8.00 16.15
N LEU A 259 12.68 8.33 15.14
CA LEU A 259 12.58 9.66 14.54
C LEU A 259 11.23 10.27 14.92
N PRO A 260 11.18 11.28 15.81
CA PRO A 260 9.94 11.97 16.15
C PRO A 260 9.19 12.49 14.91
N LEU A 261 7.86 12.52 14.98
CA LEU A 261 7.07 13.10 13.90
C LEU A 261 7.44 14.58 13.69
N GLY A 262 7.55 14.99 12.44
CA GLY A 262 7.89 16.37 12.07
C GLY A 262 9.39 16.71 12.13
N GLU A 263 10.23 15.87 12.76
CA GLU A 263 11.68 16.08 12.82
C GLU A 263 12.30 15.85 11.43
N TRP A 264 13.00 16.88 10.93
CA TRP A 264 13.77 16.78 9.70
C TRP A 264 15.09 16.05 9.94
N THR A 265 15.39 15.08 9.09
CA THR A 265 16.68 14.42 9.00
C THR A 265 17.28 14.60 7.61
N GLN A 266 18.61 14.70 7.52
CA GLN A 266 19.32 14.90 6.27
C GLN A 266 19.96 13.59 5.80
N LEU A 267 19.79 13.28 4.52
CA LEU A 267 20.42 12.14 3.84
C LEU A 267 21.31 12.68 2.73
N GLN A 268 22.52 12.14 2.61
CA GLN A 268 23.53 12.61 1.66
C GLN A 268 23.82 11.54 0.60
N GLY A 269 24.16 11.99 -0.61
CA GLY A 269 24.74 11.12 -1.64
C GLY A 269 26.22 10.83 -1.39
N PRO A 270 26.86 10.03 -2.26
CA PRO A 270 26.31 9.51 -3.50
C PRO A 270 25.40 8.29 -3.29
N GLY A 271 24.42 8.13 -4.17
CA GLY A 271 23.59 6.93 -4.18
C GLY A 271 22.28 7.11 -4.94
N VAL A 272 21.50 6.05 -5.02
CA VAL A 272 20.15 6.06 -5.56
C VAL A 272 19.16 6.13 -4.42
N VAL A 273 18.21 7.05 -4.56
CA VAL A 273 17.07 7.20 -3.69
C VAL A 273 15.98 6.24 -4.14
N ALA A 274 15.56 5.38 -3.22
CA ALA A 274 14.43 4.50 -3.40
C ALA A 274 13.28 4.91 -2.47
N PHE A 275 12.06 4.86 -3.00
CA PHE A 275 10.82 5.16 -2.28
C PHE A 275 9.93 3.92 -2.34
N ASP A 276 9.56 3.36 -1.20
CA ASP A 276 8.72 2.16 -1.11
C ASP A 276 9.27 1.00 -1.98
N GLY A 277 10.61 0.86 -1.98
CA GLY A 277 11.36 -0.12 -2.77
C GLY A 277 11.65 0.24 -4.24
N ASP A 278 11.08 1.30 -4.79
CA ASP A 278 11.28 1.70 -6.20
C ASP A 278 12.43 2.72 -6.34
N ARG A 279 13.45 2.40 -7.14
CA ARG A 279 14.63 3.25 -7.38
C ARG A 279 14.30 4.34 -8.39
N GLN A 280 14.20 5.57 -7.93
CA GLN A 280 13.68 6.66 -8.78
C GLN A 280 14.71 7.72 -9.12
N ARG A 281 15.60 8.08 -8.20
CA ARG A 281 16.44 9.27 -8.37
C ARG A 281 17.88 9.03 -7.98
N GLN A 282 18.81 9.43 -8.83
CA GLN A 282 20.23 9.49 -8.51
C GLN A 282 20.52 10.74 -7.67
N LEU A 283 21.33 10.57 -6.62
CA LEU A 283 21.99 11.63 -5.86
C LEU A 283 23.49 11.60 -6.14
N GLY A 284 24.04 12.75 -6.50
CA GLY A 284 25.47 13.00 -6.59
C GLY A 284 26.13 13.16 -5.22
N ARG A 285 27.48 13.14 -5.18
CA ARG A 285 28.28 13.25 -3.95
C ARG A 285 28.07 14.54 -3.14
N ARG A 286 27.60 15.60 -3.78
CA ARG A 286 27.34 16.91 -3.16
C ARG A 286 25.85 17.20 -3.03
N GLU A 287 25.01 16.30 -3.52
CA GLU A 287 23.57 16.43 -3.42
C GLU A 287 23.09 15.79 -2.12
N SER A 288 22.07 16.41 -1.55
CA SER A 288 21.39 15.89 -0.37
C SER A 288 19.89 16.10 -0.49
N LEU A 289 19.18 15.39 0.37
CA LEU A 289 17.76 15.59 0.61
C LEU A 289 17.53 15.69 2.11
N ARG A 290 16.40 16.28 2.48
CA ARG A 290 15.87 16.18 3.84
C ARG A 290 14.56 15.39 3.81
N ALA A 291 14.32 14.64 4.87
CA ALA A 291 13.12 13.86 5.03
C ALA A 291 12.56 13.99 6.45
N ARG A 292 11.25 13.86 6.60
CA ARG A 292 10.59 13.76 7.91
C ARG A 292 9.41 12.81 7.84
N VAL A 293 9.07 12.20 8.97
CA VAL A 293 7.86 11.39 9.09
C VAL A 293 6.71 12.25 9.61
N VAL A 294 5.58 12.22 8.92
CA VAL A 294 4.37 12.99 9.26
C VAL A 294 3.14 12.08 9.19
N ARG A 295 2.06 12.43 9.91
CA ARG A 295 0.80 11.66 9.96
C ARG A 295 -0.34 12.38 9.23
N ASP A 296 -0.10 12.71 7.97
CA ASP A 296 -1.05 13.37 7.07
C ASP A 296 -1.20 12.60 5.74
N GLY A 297 -0.93 11.30 5.76
CA GLY A 297 -1.14 10.39 4.61
C GLY A 297 -2.60 9.95 4.46
N PRO A 298 -2.88 9.03 3.51
CA PRO A 298 -4.22 8.53 3.28
C PRO A 298 -4.84 7.91 4.53
N ARG A 299 -6.15 7.98 4.59
CA ARG A 299 -6.93 7.53 5.74
C ARG A 299 -7.20 6.03 5.58
N VAL A 300 -6.46 5.21 6.33
CA VAL A 300 -6.60 3.76 6.21
C VAL A 300 -7.78 3.26 7.03
N ILE A 301 -8.77 2.70 6.34
CA ILE A 301 -9.95 2.05 6.92
C ILE A 301 -9.51 0.75 7.62
N ARG A 302 -9.78 0.65 8.91
CA ARG A 302 -9.50 -0.54 9.72
C ARG A 302 -10.62 -1.55 9.55
N VAL A 303 -10.42 -2.57 8.72
CA VAL A 303 -11.47 -3.53 8.34
C VAL A 303 -12.17 -4.14 9.56
N ALA A 304 -11.41 -4.72 10.49
CA ALA A 304 -11.97 -5.36 11.68
C ALA A 304 -12.74 -4.38 12.57
N ALA A 305 -12.17 -3.20 12.85
CA ALA A 305 -12.83 -2.19 13.68
C ALA A 305 -14.10 -1.63 13.02
N THR A 306 -14.07 -1.42 11.71
CA THR A 306 -15.22 -0.93 10.93
C THR A 306 -16.37 -1.94 10.97
N LEU A 307 -16.08 -3.23 10.80
CA LEU A 307 -17.11 -4.27 10.86
C LEU A 307 -17.64 -4.47 12.27
N ALA A 308 -16.81 -4.35 13.31
CA ALA A 308 -17.26 -4.35 14.70
C ALA A 308 -18.20 -3.16 14.98
N ALA A 309 -17.85 -1.96 14.52
CA ALA A 309 -18.68 -0.76 14.61
C ALA A 309 -20.02 -0.91 13.87
N ALA A 310 -20.02 -1.55 12.70
CA ALA A 310 -21.22 -1.87 11.94
C ALA A 310 -22.12 -2.91 12.66
N ALA A 311 -21.51 -3.92 13.30
CA ALA A 311 -22.23 -4.92 14.09
C ALA A 311 -22.94 -4.30 15.30
N GLN A 312 -22.27 -3.39 16.02
CA GLN A 312 -22.89 -2.63 17.13
C GLN A 312 -24.10 -1.81 16.69
N ARG A 313 -24.16 -1.42 15.41
CA ARG A 313 -25.27 -0.70 14.79
C ARG A 313 -26.34 -1.61 14.17
N ALA A 314 -26.22 -2.92 14.36
CA ALA A 314 -27.07 -3.95 13.75
C ALA A 314 -27.16 -3.83 12.22
N ALA A 315 -26.11 -3.30 11.57
CA ALA A 315 -26.13 -2.94 10.16
C ALA A 315 -26.34 -4.12 9.21
N PHE A 316 -25.92 -5.33 9.61
CA PHE A 316 -26.09 -6.56 8.85
C PHE A 316 -27.36 -7.31 9.25
N SER A 317 -27.77 -7.25 10.51
CA SER A 317 -28.99 -7.92 11.01
C SER A 317 -30.28 -7.32 10.46
N ARG A 318 -30.25 -6.06 10.03
CA ARG A 318 -31.41 -5.34 9.45
C ARG A 318 -31.50 -5.47 7.92
N ARG A 319 -30.60 -6.23 7.30
CA ARG A 319 -30.59 -6.39 5.83
C ARG A 319 -31.58 -7.46 5.39
N PRO A 320 -32.18 -7.31 4.20
CA PRO A 320 -32.91 -8.40 3.59
C PRO A 320 -31.97 -9.60 3.34
N PRO A 321 -32.52 -10.81 3.18
CA PRO A 321 -31.75 -11.96 2.71
C PRO A 321 -30.92 -11.60 1.48
N TRP A 322 -29.67 -12.06 1.46
CA TRP A 322 -28.77 -11.82 0.34
C TRP A 322 -29.11 -12.74 -0.81
N HIS A 323 -29.28 -12.15 -1.99
CA HIS A 323 -29.47 -12.87 -3.24
C HIS A 323 -28.49 -12.35 -4.29
N ASP A 324 -27.69 -13.26 -4.83
CA ASP A 324 -26.89 -13.10 -6.03
C ASP A 324 -27.03 -14.35 -6.93
N ASN A 325 -26.50 -14.28 -8.15
CA ASN A 325 -26.59 -15.39 -9.11
C ASN A 325 -25.86 -16.68 -8.68
N VAL A 326 -25.02 -16.65 -7.64
CA VAL A 326 -24.30 -17.82 -7.12
C VAL A 326 -25.10 -18.49 -5.99
N SER A 327 -25.81 -17.70 -5.20
CA SER A 327 -26.65 -18.15 -4.08
C SER A 327 -27.93 -18.90 -4.48
N GLY A 328 -28.19 -19.08 -5.78
CA GLY A 328 -29.20 -20.02 -6.28
C GLY A 328 -30.66 -19.67 -5.94
N GLY A 329 -30.96 -18.40 -5.65
CA GLY A 329 -32.33 -17.94 -5.44
C GLY A 329 -33.13 -18.00 -6.73
N PHE A 330 -33.90 -19.07 -6.92
CA PHE A 330 -35.04 -19.05 -7.83
C PHE A 330 -36.05 -18.03 -7.29
N ASP A 331 -36.22 -16.92 -8.00
CA ASP A 331 -37.47 -16.18 -7.93
C ASP A 331 -38.56 -17.09 -8.51
N CYS A 332 -39.24 -17.83 -7.64
CA CYS A 332 -40.53 -18.43 -7.98
C CYS A 332 -41.56 -17.30 -8.09
N CYS A 333 -41.73 -16.78 -9.31
CA CYS A 333 -42.98 -16.19 -9.76
C CYS A 333 -43.73 -17.22 -10.59
#